data_AF-A0A8J4Y339-F1
#
_entry.id   AF-A0A8J4Y339-F1
#
_cell.length_a   1.000
_cell.length_b   1.000
_cell.length_c   1.000
_cell.angle_alpha   90.00
_cell.angle_beta   90.00
_cell.angle_gamma   90.00
#
_symmetry.space_group_name_H-M   'P 1'
#
loop_
_entity.id
_entity.type
_entity.pdbx_description
1 polymer ?
#
loop_
_entity_poly.entity_id
_entity_poly.type
_entity_poly.pdbx_seq_one_letter_code
_entity_poly.pdbx_strand_id
1 'polypeptide(L)'
;MDDLGHLDDLPPLNTRGYYCPQCTAKYCDLPAECRVCGLMLVTAPHLARSYRHLFPLKHFNEILAEEISAKECYGCQKTFTATAADKNVYVCRTCQQVFCFNCDIFLHETVHSCPGCASNPTISQYSNT
;
A
#
# COMPACT_ATOMS: atom_id res chain seq x y z
N MET A 1 37.15 46.72 -15.45
CA MET A 1 37.44 45.99 -14.20
C MET A 1 36.21 46.14 -13.31
N ASP A 2 35.02 45.78 -13.80
CA ASP A 2 34.51 44.41 -13.89
C ASP A 2 34.46 43.78 -12.50
N ASP A 3 33.32 43.89 -11.82
CA ASP A 3 32.68 42.76 -11.15
C ASP A 3 31.22 43.10 -10.77
N LEU A 4 30.35 43.01 -11.77
CA LEU A 4 28.90 42.84 -11.58
C LEU A 4 28.67 41.33 -11.56
N GLY A 5 28.65 40.72 -10.37
CA GLY A 5 28.52 39.26 -10.28
C GLY A 5 28.16 38.72 -8.90
N HIS A 6 26.93 38.96 -8.41
CA HIS A 6 26.40 38.11 -7.32
C HIS A 6 24.88 38.10 -7.09
N LEU A 7 24.06 38.02 -8.15
CA LEU A 7 22.59 37.86 -7.99
C LEU A 7 22.01 36.62 -8.68
N ASP A 8 22.84 35.67 -9.13
CA ASP A 8 22.39 34.47 -9.86
C ASP A 8 22.41 33.15 -9.04
N ASP A 9 22.78 33.18 -7.75
CA ASP A 9 22.83 31.98 -6.88
C ASP A 9 21.69 31.92 -5.83
N LEU A 10 20.56 32.59 -6.07
CA LEU A 10 19.37 32.34 -5.27
C LEU A 10 18.67 31.09 -5.84
N PRO A 11 18.55 29.99 -5.07
CA PRO A 11 17.79 28.83 -5.52
C PRO A 11 16.39 29.30 -5.92
N PRO A 12 15.85 28.85 -7.07
CA PRO A 12 14.58 29.34 -7.58
C PRO A 12 13.55 29.27 -6.45
N LEU A 13 12.97 30.41 -6.08
CA LEU A 13 11.96 30.51 -5.04
C LEU A 13 10.89 29.46 -5.36
N ASN A 14 10.90 28.35 -4.61
CA ASN A 14 10.04 27.22 -4.92
C ASN A 14 8.60 27.69 -4.74
N THR A 15 7.91 27.96 -5.84
CA THR A 15 6.51 28.40 -5.82
C THR A 15 5.60 27.26 -5.34
N ARG A 16 6.07 26.01 -5.44
CA ARG A 16 5.41 24.83 -4.91
C ARG A 16 5.83 24.59 -3.45
N GLY A 17 4.93 24.00 -2.68
CA GLY A 17 5.11 23.71 -1.27
C GLY A 17 3.78 23.33 -0.64
N TYR A 18 3.84 22.87 0.59
CA TYR A 18 2.68 22.43 1.35
C TYR A 18 2.31 23.49 2.39
N TYR A 19 1.03 23.82 2.48
CA TYR A 19 0.54 24.79 3.46
C TYR A 19 -0.03 24.06 4.67
N CYS A 20 0.34 24.54 5.85
CA CYS A 20 -0.30 24.11 7.10
C CYS A 20 -1.78 24.53 7.08
N PRO A 21 -2.74 23.62 7.26
CA PRO A 21 -4.17 23.96 7.21
C PRO A 21 -4.63 24.81 8.40
N GLN A 22 -3.85 24.86 9.49
CA GLN A 22 -4.21 25.58 10.71
C GLN A 22 -3.66 27.01 10.74
N CYS A 23 -2.42 27.23 10.29
CA CYS A 23 -1.75 28.54 10.39
C CYS A 23 -1.23 29.09 9.06
N THR A 24 -1.42 28.36 7.95
CA THR A 24 -1.01 28.74 6.59
C THR A 24 0.51 28.88 6.36
N ALA A 25 1.34 28.46 7.32
CA ALA A 25 2.79 28.38 7.13
C ALA A 25 3.14 27.44 5.96
N LYS A 26 4.14 27.82 5.14
CA LYS A 26 4.58 27.08 3.95
C LYS A 26 5.80 26.20 4.26
N TYR A 27 5.77 24.96 3.80
CA TYR A 27 6.83 23.97 3.94
C TYR A 27 7.27 23.46 2.56
N CYS A 28 8.57 23.25 2.40
CA CYS A 28 9.14 22.72 1.15
C CYS A 28 8.79 21.24 0.97
N ASP A 29 8.87 20.45 2.06
CA ASP A 29 8.70 19.00 2.04
C ASP A 29 7.88 18.51 3.24
N LEU A 30 7.28 17.33 3.07
CA LEU A 30 6.56 16.58 4.11
C LEU A 30 7.14 15.17 4.18
N PRO A 31 7.10 14.48 5.33
CA PRO A 31 6.44 14.85 6.59
C PRO A 31 7.21 15.89 7.43
N ALA A 32 6.49 16.78 8.12
CA ALA A 32 7.10 17.81 8.97
C ALA A 32 6.18 18.23 10.13
N GLU A 33 6.75 18.61 11.27
CA GLU A 33 6.01 19.26 12.35
C GLU A 33 5.93 20.78 12.11
N CYS A 34 4.74 21.35 12.18
CA CYS A 34 4.55 22.78 11.96
C CYS A 34 5.15 23.61 13.10
N ARG A 35 6.22 24.36 12.83
CA ARG A 35 6.90 25.23 13.81
C ARG A 35 6.05 26.38 14.40
N VAL A 36 4.90 26.69 13.80
CA VAL A 36 4.02 27.76 14.29
C VAL A 36 2.95 27.23 15.25
N CYS A 37 2.36 26.07 14.95
CA CYS A 37 1.22 25.53 15.70
C CYS A 37 1.40 24.10 16.23
N GLY A 38 2.54 23.46 15.99
CA GLY A 38 2.86 22.09 16.42
C GLY A 38 2.15 20.98 15.63
N LEU A 39 1.33 21.32 14.63
CA LEU A 39 0.59 20.31 13.86
C LEU A 39 1.53 19.45 13.00
N MET A 40 1.43 18.13 13.14
CA MET A 40 2.11 17.18 12.24
C MET A 40 1.49 17.21 10.85
N LEU A 41 2.27 17.67 9.87
CA LEU A 41 1.91 17.72 8.47
C LEU A 41 2.42 16.45 7.77
N VAL A 42 1.48 15.64 7.28
CA VAL A 42 1.75 14.39 6.57
C VAL A 42 0.83 14.31 5.36
N THR A 43 1.30 13.73 4.26
CA THR A 43 0.45 13.55 3.06
C THR A 43 -0.28 12.21 3.12
N ALA A 44 -1.36 12.09 2.35
CA ALA A 44 -2.08 10.82 2.20
C ALA A 44 -1.16 9.65 1.77
N PRO A 45 -0.19 9.81 0.85
CA PRO A 45 0.80 8.77 0.56
C PRO A 45 1.70 8.36 1.74
N HIS A 46 2.15 9.31 2.55
CA HIS A 46 2.96 9.01 3.75
C HIS A 46 2.15 8.23 4.78
N LEU A 47 0.89 8.60 4.96
CA LEU A 47 -0.06 7.86 5.79
C LEU A 47 -0.33 6.47 5.20
N ALA A 48 -0.66 6.35 3.91
CA ALA A 48 -0.88 5.09 3.19
C ALA A 48 0.30 4.11 3.31
N ARG A 49 1.53 4.62 3.21
CA ARG A 49 2.73 3.79 3.41
C ARG A 49 2.83 3.29 4.85
N SER A 50 2.50 4.12 5.82
CA SER A 50 2.47 3.76 7.24
C SER A 50 1.33 2.79 7.55
N TYR A 51 0.18 2.92 6.88
CA TYR A 51 -1.00 2.07 7.06
C TYR A 51 -0.72 0.60 6.74
N ARG A 52 0.21 0.28 5.82
CA ARG A 52 0.61 -1.12 5.54
C ARG A 52 1.24 -1.82 6.74
N HIS A 53 1.91 -1.07 7.62
CA HIS A 53 2.48 -1.60 8.86
C HIS A 53 1.49 -1.59 10.02
N LEU A 54 0.49 -0.70 9.98
CA LEU A 54 -0.55 -0.59 11.00
C LEU A 54 -1.67 -1.64 10.82
N PHE A 55 -1.90 -2.09 9.59
CA PHE A 55 -2.94 -3.07 9.25
C PHE A 55 -2.36 -4.17 8.34
N PRO A 56 -1.61 -5.14 8.90
CA PRO A 56 -1.08 -6.24 8.13
C PRO A 56 -2.21 -7.08 7.51
N LEU A 57 -1.99 -7.57 6.29
CA LEU A 57 -2.91 -8.48 5.63
C LEU A 57 -3.09 -9.74 6.50
N LYS A 58 -4.34 -10.09 6.83
CA LYS A 58 -4.65 -11.29 7.60
C LYS A 58 -4.26 -12.52 6.76
N HIS A 59 -3.49 -13.43 7.38
CA HIS A 59 -3.08 -14.70 6.79
C HIS A 59 -4.28 -15.44 6.18
N PHE A 60 -4.06 -15.97 4.98
CA PHE A 60 -5.03 -16.82 4.31
C PHE A 60 -5.13 -18.19 4.99
N ASN A 61 -6.24 -18.88 4.78
CA ASN A 61 -6.39 -20.26 5.26
C ASN A 61 -5.75 -21.20 4.25
N GLU A 62 -4.79 -21.99 4.73
CA GLU A 62 -4.22 -23.10 3.97
C GLU A 62 -5.16 -24.29 4.01
N ILE A 63 -5.52 -24.81 2.84
CA ILE A 63 -6.37 -25.99 2.67
C ILE A 63 -5.82 -26.88 1.55
N LEU A 64 -6.31 -28.11 1.46
CA LEU A 64 -5.99 -29.00 0.36
C LEU A 64 -6.73 -28.59 -0.92
N ALA A 65 -6.04 -28.64 -2.06
CA ALA A 65 -6.62 -28.33 -3.37
C ALA A 65 -7.82 -29.25 -3.71
N GLU A 66 -7.86 -30.44 -3.14
CA GLU A 66 -8.93 -31.43 -3.28
C GLU A 66 -10.25 -30.97 -2.63
N GLU A 67 -10.18 -30.11 -1.62
CA GLU A 67 -11.34 -29.62 -0.85
C GLU A 67 -12.04 -28.42 -1.51
N ILE A 68 -11.47 -27.87 -2.59
CA ILE A 68 -11.98 -26.66 -3.27
C ILE A 68 -12.20 -26.88 -4.76
N SER A 69 -13.27 -26.28 -5.31
CA SER A 69 -13.61 -26.37 -6.73
C SER A 69 -12.85 -25.40 -7.64
N ALA A 70 -12.00 -24.53 -7.07
CA ALA A 70 -11.24 -23.55 -7.83
C ALA A 70 -10.18 -24.24 -8.69
N LYS A 71 -10.18 -23.94 -9.99
CA LYS A 71 -9.23 -24.53 -10.95
C LYS A 71 -7.96 -23.71 -11.11
N GLU A 72 -7.99 -22.45 -10.73
CA GLU A 72 -6.90 -21.50 -10.97
C GLU A 72 -6.76 -20.48 -9.83
N CYS A 73 -5.54 -19.96 -9.70
CA CYS A 73 -5.22 -18.89 -8.77
C CYS A 73 -5.84 -17.56 -9.24
N TYR A 74 -6.58 -16.90 -8.37
CA TYR A 74 -7.19 -15.59 -8.64
C TYR A 74 -6.14 -14.51 -8.96
N GLY A 75 -4.94 -14.60 -8.37
CA GLY A 75 -3.88 -13.59 -8.53
C GLY A 75 -3.09 -13.71 -9.83
N CYS A 76 -2.64 -14.92 -10.18
CA CYS A 76 -1.73 -15.13 -11.32
C CYS A 76 -2.31 -16.02 -12.43
N GLN A 77 -3.56 -16.48 -12.29
CA GLN A 77 -4.24 -17.35 -13.26
C GLN A 77 -3.53 -18.68 -13.53
N LYS A 78 -2.59 -19.09 -12.65
CA LYS A 78 -1.99 -20.42 -12.69
C LYS A 78 -3.06 -21.45 -12.38
N THR A 79 -3.20 -22.47 -13.23
CA THR A 79 -4.04 -23.64 -12.95
C THR A 79 -3.45 -24.50 -11.83
N PHE A 80 -4.30 -24.93 -10.91
CA PHE A 80 -3.92 -25.88 -9.87
C PHE A 80 -3.87 -27.28 -10.47
N THR A 81 -2.69 -27.87 -10.48
CA THR A 81 -2.50 -29.25 -10.92
C THR A 81 -2.50 -30.17 -9.69
N ALA A 82 -2.98 -31.41 -9.79
CA ALA A 82 -2.90 -32.37 -8.68
C ALA A 82 -1.45 -32.90 -8.47
N THR A 83 -0.45 -32.07 -8.71
CA THR A 83 0.97 -32.38 -8.49
C THR A 83 1.37 -31.99 -7.07
N ALA A 84 2.42 -32.61 -6.53
CA ALA A 84 2.85 -32.39 -5.15
C ALA A 84 3.13 -30.91 -4.79
N ALA A 85 3.46 -30.06 -5.78
CA ALA A 85 3.73 -28.63 -5.58
C ALA A 85 2.46 -27.77 -5.41
N ASP A 86 1.30 -28.27 -5.83
CA ASP A 86 0.02 -27.57 -5.83
C ASP A 86 -1.00 -28.25 -4.89
N LYS A 87 -0.51 -29.09 -3.96
CA LYS A 87 -1.35 -29.82 -3.00
C LYS A 87 -2.11 -28.87 -2.07
N ASN A 88 -1.50 -27.74 -1.72
CA ASN A 88 -2.06 -26.77 -0.79
C ASN A 88 -2.38 -25.46 -1.53
N VAL A 89 -3.53 -24.87 -1.21
CA VAL A 89 -3.99 -23.59 -1.72
C VAL A 89 -4.38 -22.67 -0.57
N TYR A 90 -4.33 -21.36 -0.81
CA TYR A 90 -4.48 -20.33 0.21
C TYR A 90 -5.74 -19.51 -0.05
N VAL A 91 -6.68 -19.54 0.88
CA VAL A 91 -8.01 -18.94 0.72
C VAL A 91 -8.16 -17.70 1.59
N CYS A 92 -8.54 -16.58 0.97
CA CYS A 92 -8.82 -15.37 1.73
C CYS A 92 -10.08 -15.55 2.59
N ARG A 93 -9.98 -15.27 3.89
CA ARG A 93 -11.10 -15.41 4.84
C ARG A 93 -12.27 -14.47 4.57
N THR A 94 -12.02 -13.36 3.87
CA THR A 94 -13.01 -12.30 3.65
C THR A 94 -13.72 -12.45 2.30
N CYS A 95 -12.96 -12.51 1.19
CA CYS A 95 -13.54 -12.61 -0.15
C CYS A 95 -13.62 -14.04 -0.70
N GLN A 96 -13.09 -15.03 0.03
CA GLN A 96 -13.07 -16.45 -0.34
C GLN A 96 -12.38 -16.78 -1.68
N GLN A 97 -11.60 -15.84 -2.21
CA GLN A 97 -10.77 -16.10 -3.39
C GLN A 97 -9.56 -16.98 -3.06
N VAL A 98 -9.15 -17.79 -4.03
CA VAL A 98 -8.11 -18.82 -3.88
C VAL A 98 -6.80 -18.38 -4.55
N PHE A 99 -5.70 -18.55 -3.85
CA PHE A 99 -4.35 -18.14 -4.25
C PHE A 99 -3.37 -19.32 -4.17
N CYS A 100 -2.39 -19.34 -5.07
CA CYS A 100 -1.26 -20.26 -4.97
C CYS A 100 -0.24 -19.76 -3.92
N PHE A 101 0.67 -20.63 -3.50
CA PHE A 101 1.74 -20.31 -2.54
C PHE A 101 2.53 -19.05 -2.88
N ASN A 102 2.95 -18.91 -4.15
CA ASN A 102 3.73 -17.74 -4.58
C ASN A 102 2.90 -16.44 -4.50
N CYS A 103 1.61 -16.51 -4.82
CA CYS A 103 0.73 -15.36 -4.65
C CYS A 103 0.50 -15.06 -3.18
N ASP A 104 0.34 -16.07 -2.32
CA ASP A 104 0.20 -15.86 -0.87
C ASP A 104 1.37 -15.06 -0.30
N ILE A 105 2.62 -15.52 -0.55
CA ILE A 105 3.83 -14.81 -0.12
C ILE A 105 3.88 -13.39 -0.69
N PHE A 106 3.69 -13.26 -2.01
CA PHE A 106 3.78 -11.95 -2.67
C PHE A 106 2.76 -10.94 -2.12
N LEU A 107 1.55 -11.41 -1.82
CA LEU A 107 0.50 -10.59 -1.25
C LEU A 107 0.77 -10.19 0.20
N HIS A 108 1.39 -11.06 1.00
CA HIS A 108 1.71 -10.77 2.41
C HIS A 108 3.00 -9.94 2.58
N GLU A 109 4.04 -10.16 1.78
CA GLU A 109 5.35 -9.50 1.96
C GLU A 109 5.54 -8.25 1.10
N THR A 110 4.92 -8.19 -0.08
CA THR A 110 5.14 -7.10 -1.04
C THR A 110 3.93 -6.20 -1.14
N VAL A 111 2.78 -6.77 -1.52
CA VAL A 111 1.58 -5.98 -1.85
C VAL A 111 0.84 -5.51 -0.59
N HIS A 112 0.81 -6.34 0.46
CA HIS A 112 0.09 -6.11 1.71
C HIS A 112 -1.41 -5.82 1.52
N SER A 113 -2.03 -6.35 0.46
CA SER A 113 -3.47 -6.26 0.25
C SER A 113 -3.97 -7.43 -0.60
N CYS A 114 -5.20 -7.90 -0.33
CA CYS A 114 -5.81 -8.97 -1.12
C CYS A 114 -6.51 -8.37 -2.36
N PRO A 115 -6.15 -8.79 -3.58
CA PRO A 115 -6.75 -8.25 -4.81
C PRO A 115 -8.24 -8.57 -4.91
N GLY A 116 -8.69 -9.71 -4.37
CA GLY A 116 -10.12 -10.06 -4.34
C GLY A 116 -10.96 -9.21 -3.39
N CYS A 117 -10.37 -8.72 -2.29
CA CYS A 117 -11.05 -7.77 -1.40
C CYS A 117 -11.04 -6.35 -1.99
N ALA A 118 -9.94 -5.97 -2.65
CA ALA A 118 -9.80 -4.66 -3.28
C ALA A 118 -10.71 -4.49 -4.51
N SER A 119 -10.98 -5.57 -5.25
CA SER A 119 -11.85 -5.53 -6.43
C SER A 119 -13.34 -5.44 -6.10
N ASN A 120 -13.75 -5.74 -4.87
CA ASN A 120 -15.16 -5.68 -4.46
C ASN A 120 -15.40 -4.58 -3.40
N PRO A 121 -16.05 -3.45 -3.78
CA PRO A 121 -16.28 -2.32 -2.89
C PRO A 121 -17.22 -2.63 -1.71
N THR A 122 -18.00 -3.71 -1.77
CA THR A 122 -18.83 -4.14 -0.62
C THR A 122 -18.02 -4.84 0.47
N ILE A 123 -16.86 -5.39 0.12
CA ILE A 123 -15.98 -6.13 1.03
C ILE A 123 -14.87 -5.22 1.59
N SER A 124 -14.42 -4.22 0.82
CA SER A 124 -13.33 -3.31 1.20
C SER A 124 -13.62 -2.44 2.43
N GLN A 125 -14.89 -2.28 2.83
CA GLN A 125 -15.26 -1.54 4.04
C GLN A 125 -15.12 -2.37 5.34
N TYR A 126 -15.06 -3.70 5.24
CA TYR A 126 -14.98 -4.61 6.41
C TYR A 126 -13.55 -5.07 6.75
N SER A 127 -12.55 -4.73 5.94
CA SER A 127 -11.15 -5.11 6.21
C SER A 127 -10.44 -4.22 7.25
N ASN A 128 -11.10 -3.15 7.71
CA ASN A 128 -10.54 -2.16 8.66
C ASN A 128 -11.22 -2.18 10.05
N THR A 129 -11.85 -3.29 10.44
CA THR A 129 -12.34 -3.52 11.82
C THR A 129 -11.77 -4.84 12.33
#